data_AF-A0AAN8QPM3-F1
#
_entry.id   AF-A0AAN8QPM3-F1
#
_cell.length_a   1.000
_cell.length_b   1.000
_cell.length_c   1.000
_cell.angle_alpha   90.00
_cell.angle_beta   90.00
_cell.angle_gamma   90.00
#
_symmetry.space_group_name_H-M   'P 1'
#
loop_
_entity.id
_entity.type
_entity.pdbx_description
1 polymer ?
#
loop_
_entity_poly.entity_id
_entity_poly.type
_entity_poly.pdbx_seq_one_letter_code
_entity_poly.pdbx_strand_id
1 'polypeptide(L)'
;MINMEMFASYTYTSMAFYFSRDDVALPGFAHFFKENSDEEREHADKLLSFQNKRGGRIFLQDIKKPDRDEWGNGLEAMQFALQLEKTVNQALLDLHKLATDKVDPHLCDFLESHYLNEQVEAIKKLGDHVTNLTKMDAVNNKMAEYLFDKHTLEGQS
;
A
#
# COMPACT_ATOMS: atom_id res chain seq x y z
N MET A 1 6.66 -9.24 -8.45
CA MET A 1 6.90 -8.62 -7.14
C MET A 1 7.62 -7.29 -7.24
N ILE A 2 8.89 -7.17 -7.64
CA ILE A 2 9.58 -5.85 -7.69
C ILE A 2 8.75 -4.76 -8.41
N ASN A 3 8.29 -5.03 -9.64
CA ASN A 3 7.47 -4.06 -10.39
C ASN A 3 6.11 -3.78 -9.75
N MET A 4 5.60 -4.72 -8.96
CA MET A 4 4.32 -4.61 -8.26
C MET A 4 4.43 -3.69 -7.05
N GLU A 5 5.49 -3.82 -6.23
CA GLU A 5 5.75 -2.89 -5.12
C GLU A 5 6.05 -1.48 -5.65
N MET A 6 6.81 -1.38 -6.75
CA MET A 6 7.05 -0.09 -7.42
C MET A 6 5.75 0.55 -7.93
N PHE A 7 4.79 -0.26 -8.42
CA PHE A 7 3.47 0.21 -8.84
C PHE A 7 2.59 0.61 -7.65
N ALA A 8 2.64 -0.15 -6.55
CA ALA A 8 1.95 0.19 -5.31
C ALA A 8 2.45 1.53 -4.74
N SER A 9 3.79 1.68 -4.63
CA SER A 9 4.44 2.95 -4.28
C SER A 9 4.00 4.10 -5.19
N TYR A 10 3.96 3.89 -6.51
CA TYR A 10 3.54 4.94 -7.44
C TYR A 10 2.06 5.31 -7.31
N THR A 11 1.22 4.33 -6.98
CA THR A 11 -0.21 4.54 -6.71
C THR A 11 -0.43 5.33 -5.43
N TYR A 12 0.26 4.96 -4.35
CA TYR A 12 0.23 5.71 -3.09
C TYR A 12 0.78 7.13 -3.23
N THR A 13 1.82 7.34 -4.04
CA THR A 13 2.26 8.69 -4.42
C THR A 13 1.12 9.48 -5.05
N SER A 14 0.39 8.90 -6.02
CA SER A 14 -0.75 9.58 -6.66
C SER A 14 -1.83 9.98 -5.64
N MET A 15 -2.17 9.07 -4.71
CA MET A 15 -3.13 9.36 -3.63
C MET A 15 -2.64 10.47 -2.70
N ALA A 16 -1.39 10.40 -2.24
CA ALA A 16 -0.81 11.39 -1.33
C ALA A 16 -0.89 12.81 -1.91
N PHE A 17 -0.51 12.97 -3.18
CA PHE A 17 -0.54 14.27 -3.84
C PHE A 17 -1.94 14.73 -4.22
N TYR A 18 -2.90 13.81 -4.40
CA TYR A 18 -4.32 14.17 -4.52
C TYR A 18 -4.86 14.82 -3.24
N PHE A 19 -4.64 14.21 -2.07
CA PHE A 19 -5.09 14.78 -0.79
C PHE A 19 -4.35 16.06 -0.38
N SER A 20 -3.20 16.32 -1.02
CA SER A 20 -2.41 17.55 -0.83
C SER A 20 -2.89 18.74 -1.66
N ARG A 21 -3.84 18.56 -2.58
CA ARG A 21 -4.38 19.65 -3.40
C ARG A 21 -5.15 20.66 -2.55
N ASP A 22 -5.21 21.92 -3.00
CA ASP A 22 -5.94 22.99 -2.31
C ASP A 22 -7.46 22.78 -2.29
N ASP A 23 -8.00 22.04 -3.26
CA ASP A 23 -9.42 21.72 -3.36
C ASP A 23 -9.84 20.43 -2.62
N VAL A 24 -8.88 19.71 -2.02
CA VAL A 24 -9.12 18.53 -1.17
C VAL A 24 -8.66 18.80 0.28
N ALA A 25 -7.41 19.24 0.44
CA ALA A 25 -6.82 19.77 1.68
C ALA A 25 -6.97 18.89 2.94
N LEU A 26 -6.63 17.60 2.82
CA LEU A 26 -6.63 16.62 3.92
C LEU A 26 -5.19 16.15 4.22
N PRO A 27 -4.42 16.89 5.03
CA PRO A 27 -2.99 16.66 5.21
C PRO A 27 -2.66 15.33 5.93
N GLY A 28 -3.50 14.84 6.83
CA GLY A 28 -3.32 13.54 7.48
C GLY A 28 -3.43 12.38 6.48
N PHE A 29 -4.41 12.43 5.56
CA PHE A 29 -4.49 11.47 4.44
C PHE A 29 -3.30 11.57 3.50
N ALA A 30 -2.89 12.79 3.15
CA ALA A 30 -1.73 13.01 2.30
C ALA A 30 -0.46 12.41 2.91
N HIS A 31 -0.23 12.65 4.20
CA HIS A 31 0.91 12.10 4.92
C HIS A 31 0.83 10.58 5.02
N PHE A 32 -0.31 10.03 5.43
CA PHE A 32 -0.52 8.57 5.52
C PHE A 32 -0.17 7.87 4.21
N PHE A 33 -0.73 8.31 3.07
CA PHE A 33 -0.41 7.68 1.79
C PHE A 33 1.03 7.95 1.33
N LYS A 34 1.64 9.05 1.77
CA LYS A 34 3.05 9.31 1.50
C LYS A 34 3.95 8.31 2.23
N GLU A 35 3.65 7.99 3.49
CA GLU A 35 4.38 6.96 4.25
C GLU A 35 4.23 5.59 3.61
N ASN A 36 3.01 5.16 3.27
CA ASN A 36 2.78 3.89 2.56
C ASN A 36 3.53 3.86 1.21
N SER A 37 3.59 4.98 0.50
CA SER A 37 4.37 5.07 -0.75
C SER A 37 5.87 4.83 -0.52
N ASP A 38 6.41 5.29 0.60
CA ASP A 38 7.82 5.16 0.94
C ASP A 38 8.11 3.74 1.46
N GLU A 39 7.24 3.16 2.27
CA GLU A 39 7.29 1.74 2.69
C GLU A 39 7.29 0.79 1.48
N GLU A 40 6.40 0.99 0.51
CA GLU A 40 6.38 0.16 -0.70
C GLU A 40 7.63 0.32 -1.57
N ARG A 41 8.30 1.48 -1.50
CA ARG A 41 9.60 1.66 -2.16
C ARG A 41 10.66 0.81 -1.48
N GLU A 42 10.66 0.78 -0.15
CA GLU A 42 11.57 -0.07 0.63
C GLU A 42 11.32 -1.55 0.37
N HIS A 43 10.06 -1.98 0.22
CA HIS A 43 9.70 -3.35 -0.18
C HIS A 43 10.32 -3.72 -1.54
N ALA A 44 10.22 -2.83 -2.52
CA ALA A 44 10.84 -3.04 -3.82
C ALA A 44 12.37 -3.18 -3.72
N ASP A 45 13.02 -2.33 -2.91
CA ASP A 45 14.47 -2.34 -2.70
C ASP A 45 14.96 -3.57 -1.93
N LYS A 46 14.18 -4.06 -0.95
CA LYS A 46 14.42 -5.34 -0.26
C LYS A 46 14.42 -6.50 -1.28
N LEU A 47 13.45 -6.56 -2.20
CA LEU A 47 13.41 -7.60 -3.25
C LEU A 47 14.57 -7.49 -4.24
N LEU A 48 14.93 -6.27 -4.67
CA LEU A 48 16.08 -6.03 -5.54
C LEU A 48 17.38 -6.52 -4.89
N SER A 49 17.56 -6.19 -3.61
CA SER A 49 18.71 -6.62 -2.81
C SER A 49 18.73 -8.13 -2.64
N PHE A 50 17.58 -8.76 -2.37
CA PHE A 50 17.46 -10.20 -2.26
C PHE A 50 17.81 -10.92 -3.57
N GLN A 51 17.32 -10.40 -4.71
CA GLN A 51 17.62 -10.95 -6.03
C GLN A 51 19.14 -10.97 -6.29
N ASN A 52 19.83 -9.88 -5.97
CA ASN A 52 21.29 -9.81 -6.08
C ASN A 52 22.00 -10.75 -5.09
N LYS A 53 21.52 -10.84 -3.84
CA LYS A 53 22.06 -11.75 -2.80
C LYS A 53 22.02 -13.22 -3.26
N ARG A 54 21.00 -13.61 -4.01
CA ARG A 54 20.85 -14.97 -4.57
C ARG A 54 21.58 -15.18 -5.90
N GLY A 55 22.33 -14.19 -6.38
CA GLY A 55 23.05 -14.24 -7.65
C GLY A 55 22.14 -14.11 -8.88
N GLY A 56 20.89 -13.71 -8.68
CA GLY A 56 19.92 -13.46 -9.75
C GLY A 56 20.29 -12.26 -10.61
N ARG A 57 19.45 -11.98 -11.60
CA ARG A 57 19.55 -10.79 -12.45
C ARG A 57 18.25 -10.03 -12.39
N ILE A 58 18.36 -8.71 -12.31
CA ILE A 58 17.23 -7.79 -12.25
C ILE A 58 16.93 -7.34 -13.68
N PHE A 59 15.68 -7.49 -14.09
CA PHE A 59 15.17 -7.00 -15.36
C PHE A 59 13.96 -6.10 -15.08
N LEU A 60 14.21 -4.80 -14.94
CA LEU A 60 13.17 -3.81 -14.69
C LEU A 60 12.22 -3.69 -15.89
N GLN A 61 10.97 -3.36 -15.61
CA GLN A 61 9.91 -3.17 -16.59
C GLN A 61 9.29 -1.79 -16.39
N ASP A 62 8.42 -1.40 -17.32
CA ASP A 62 7.65 -0.16 -17.19
C ASP A 62 6.73 -0.23 -15.95
N ILE A 63 6.82 0.78 -15.10
CA ILE A 63 5.85 1.01 -14.04
C ILE A 63 4.66 1.70 -14.69
N LYS A 64 3.52 1.01 -14.73
CA LYS A 64 2.29 1.59 -15.28
C LYS A 64 1.80 2.71 -14.38
N LYS A 65 1.17 3.72 -14.98
CA LYS A 65 0.46 4.74 -14.21
C LYS A 65 -0.73 4.12 -13.47
N PRO A 66 -1.17 4.68 -12.33
CA PRO A 66 -2.40 4.26 -11.68
C PRO A 66 -3.62 4.39 -12.62
N ASP A 67 -4.64 3.57 -12.39
CA ASP A 67 -5.83 3.52 -13.25
C ASP A 67 -6.70 4.78 -13.19
N ARG A 68 -6.46 5.64 -12.19
CA ARG A 68 -7.18 6.90 -12.00
C ARG A 68 -6.24 8.00 -11.51
N ASP A 69 -6.56 9.22 -11.91
CA ASP A 69 -5.86 10.44 -11.50
C ASP A 69 -6.63 11.20 -10.39
N GLU A 70 -7.93 10.89 -10.23
CA GLU A 70 -8.82 11.42 -9.19
C GLU A 70 -9.22 10.29 -8.23
N TRP A 71 -9.15 10.54 -6.92
CA TRP A 71 -9.39 9.52 -5.89
C TRP A 71 -10.69 9.70 -5.11
N GLY A 72 -11.47 10.73 -5.44
CA GLY A 72 -12.78 10.99 -4.85
C GLY A 72 -12.65 11.47 -3.40
N ASN A 73 -13.00 10.60 -2.46
CA ASN A 73 -12.98 10.91 -1.04
C ASN A 73 -12.05 9.94 -0.29
N GLY A 74 -11.75 10.24 0.97
CA GLY A 74 -10.90 9.44 1.84
C GLY A 74 -11.39 8.00 2.00
N LEU A 75 -12.70 7.76 2.02
CA LEU A 75 -13.26 6.40 2.06
C LEU A 75 -12.95 5.61 0.78
N GLU A 76 -13.19 6.21 -0.39
CA GLU A 76 -12.91 5.58 -1.69
C GLU A 76 -11.41 5.29 -1.86
N ALA A 77 -10.54 6.22 -1.45
CA ALA A 77 -9.10 6.03 -1.48
C ALA A 77 -8.65 4.89 -0.56
N MET A 78 -9.16 4.84 0.68
CA MET A 78 -8.86 3.75 1.64
C MET A 78 -9.36 2.39 1.16
N GLN A 79 -10.54 2.34 0.51
CA GLN A 79 -11.05 1.11 -0.10
C GLN A 79 -10.18 0.64 -1.26
N PHE A 80 -9.69 1.57 -2.09
CA PHE A 80 -8.78 1.24 -3.16
C PHE A 80 -7.44 0.72 -2.61
N ALA A 81 -6.85 1.42 -1.63
CA ALA A 81 -5.64 0.99 -0.94
C ALA A 81 -5.80 -0.43 -0.35
N LEU A 82 -6.92 -0.70 0.33
CA LEU A 82 -7.21 -2.03 0.87
C LEU A 82 -7.25 -3.12 -0.23
N GLN A 83 -7.80 -2.81 -1.39
CA GLN A 83 -7.85 -3.75 -2.50
C GLN A 83 -6.46 -3.93 -3.15
N LEU A 84 -5.67 -2.87 -3.25
CA LEU A 84 -4.29 -2.91 -3.70
C LEU A 84 -3.46 -3.84 -2.79
N GLU A 85 -3.53 -3.65 -1.47
CA GLU A 85 -2.81 -4.49 -0.50
C GLU A 85 -3.20 -5.96 -0.55
N LYS A 86 -4.49 -6.24 -0.73
CA LYS A 86 -4.95 -7.63 -0.93
C LYS A 86 -4.40 -8.24 -2.21
N THR A 87 -4.24 -7.44 -3.26
CA THR A 87 -3.72 -7.89 -4.55
C THR A 87 -2.21 -8.16 -4.45
N VAL A 88 -1.46 -7.28 -3.79
CA VAL A 88 -0.03 -7.49 -3.47
C VAL A 88 0.15 -8.74 -2.61
N ASN A 89 -0.65 -8.88 -1.55
CA ASN A 89 -0.61 -10.05 -0.67
C ASN A 89 -0.91 -11.35 -1.42
N GLN A 90 -1.89 -11.38 -2.33
CA GLN A 90 -2.15 -12.56 -3.14
C GLN A 90 -0.94 -12.93 -4.01
N ALA A 91 -0.27 -11.95 -4.62
CA ALA A 91 0.92 -12.19 -5.42
C ALA A 91 2.10 -12.69 -4.57
N LEU A 92 2.23 -12.24 -3.32
CA LEU A 92 3.20 -12.77 -2.35
C LEU A 92 2.90 -14.22 -1.97
N LEU A 93 1.64 -14.57 -1.71
CA LEU A 93 1.22 -15.94 -1.43
C LEU A 93 1.50 -16.87 -2.63
N ASP A 94 1.23 -16.40 -3.85
CA ASP A 94 1.52 -17.16 -5.06
C ASP A 94 3.04 -17.35 -5.27
N LEU A 95 3.84 -16.31 -4.96
CA LEU A 95 5.30 -16.40 -4.99
C LEU A 95 5.84 -17.36 -3.92
N HIS A 96 5.28 -17.32 -2.71
CA HIS A 96 5.64 -18.22 -1.62
C HIS A 96 5.30 -19.67 -1.96
N LYS A 97 4.12 -19.91 -2.53
CA LYS A 97 3.75 -21.22 -3.05
C LYS A 97 4.74 -21.71 -4.11
N LEU A 98 5.12 -20.85 -5.06
CA LEU A 98 6.13 -21.20 -6.06
C LEU A 98 7.48 -21.54 -5.41
N ALA A 99 7.93 -20.77 -4.42
CA ALA A 99 9.16 -21.05 -3.68
C ALA A 99 9.10 -22.41 -2.98
N THR A 100 7.96 -22.73 -2.35
CA THR A 100 7.68 -24.01 -1.71
C THR A 100 7.73 -25.16 -2.72
N ASP A 101 7.04 -25.03 -3.86
CA ASP A 101 7.03 -26.03 -4.94
C ASP A 101 8.42 -26.26 -5.55
N LYS A 102 9.30 -25.24 -5.49
CA LYS A 102 10.68 -25.30 -5.95
C LYS A 102 11.68 -25.67 -4.85
N VAL A 103 11.21 -25.94 -3.64
CA VAL A 103 12.03 -26.31 -2.48
C VAL A 103 13.08 -25.23 -2.19
N ASP A 104 12.68 -23.96 -2.21
CA ASP A 104 13.52 -22.81 -1.82
C ASP A 104 13.13 -22.29 -0.42
N PRO A 105 13.59 -22.95 0.66
CA PRO A 105 13.21 -22.57 2.02
C PRO A 105 13.69 -21.17 2.41
N HIS A 106 14.79 -20.69 1.84
CA HIS A 106 15.31 -19.36 2.16
C HIS A 106 14.46 -18.26 1.51
N LEU A 107 13.89 -18.49 0.33
CA LEU A 107 12.90 -17.57 -0.23
C LEU A 107 11.58 -17.61 0.54
N CYS A 108 11.10 -18.79 0.97
CA CYS A 108 9.91 -18.89 1.82
C CYS A 108 10.09 -18.07 3.11
N ASP A 109 11.18 -18.31 3.86
CA ASP A 109 11.49 -17.60 5.10
C ASP A 109 11.64 -16.08 4.90
N PHE A 110 12.26 -15.66 3.79
CA PHE A 110 12.37 -14.23 3.45
C PHE A 110 11.01 -13.56 3.24
N LEU A 111 10.09 -14.23 2.53
CA LEU A 111 8.75 -13.70 2.29
C LEU A 111 7.91 -13.68 3.56
N GLU A 112 8.01 -14.72 4.39
CA GLU A 112 7.34 -14.81 5.69
C GLU A 112 7.81 -13.70 6.64
N SER A 113 9.12 -13.52 6.75
CA SER A 113 9.74 -12.60 7.72
C SER A 113 9.55 -11.12 7.37
N HIS A 114 9.53 -10.79 6.08
CA HIS A 114 9.61 -9.39 5.63
C HIS A 114 8.39 -8.87 4.88
N TYR A 115 7.41 -9.72 4.54
CA TYR A 115 6.26 -9.29 3.73
C TYR A 115 4.94 -9.80 4.28
N LEU A 116 4.79 -11.12 4.47
CA LEU A 116 3.46 -11.69 4.79
C LEU A 116 2.88 -11.16 6.11
N ASN A 117 3.71 -10.97 7.14
CA ASN A 117 3.26 -10.36 8.39
C ASN A 117 2.89 -8.88 8.20
N GLU A 118 3.71 -8.11 7.48
CA GLU A 118 3.48 -6.69 7.20
C GLU A 118 2.17 -6.49 6.41
N GLN A 119 1.92 -7.32 5.38
CA GLN A 119 0.67 -7.28 4.61
C GLN A 119 -0.58 -7.52 5.48
N VAL A 120 -0.53 -8.47 6.42
CA VAL A 120 -1.67 -8.77 7.29
C VAL A 120 -2.00 -7.58 8.18
N GLU A 121 -0.99 -6.94 8.76
CA GLU A 121 -1.15 -5.74 9.59
C GLU A 121 -1.65 -4.54 8.76
N ALA A 122 -1.10 -4.33 7.56
CA ALA A 122 -1.54 -3.27 6.66
C ALA A 122 -3.01 -3.45 6.23
N ILE A 123 -3.40 -4.65 5.81
CA ILE A 123 -4.79 -5.00 5.45
C ILE A 123 -5.73 -4.79 6.63
N LYS A 124 -5.30 -5.16 7.85
CA LYS A 124 -6.09 -4.95 9.07
C LYS A 124 -6.27 -3.46 9.37
N LYS A 125 -5.19 -2.67 9.32
CA LYS A 125 -5.20 -1.22 9.55
C LYS A 125 -6.13 -0.51 8.57
N LEU A 126 -6.00 -0.79 7.28
CA LEU A 126 -6.87 -0.24 6.23
C LEU A 126 -8.33 -0.67 6.40
N GLY A 127 -8.58 -1.94 6.77
CA GLY A 127 -9.93 -2.43 7.07
C GLY A 127 -10.61 -1.68 8.21
N ASP A 128 -9.86 -1.34 9.27
CA ASP A 128 -10.36 -0.54 10.39
C ASP A 128 -10.68 0.89 9.96
N HIS A 129 -9.79 1.51 9.16
CA HIS A 129 -9.99 2.85 8.62
C HIS A 129 -11.26 2.92 7.74
N VAL A 130 -11.43 1.98 6.80
CA VAL A 130 -12.64 1.88 5.98
C VAL A 130 -13.89 1.71 6.85
N THR A 131 -13.82 0.87 7.89
CA THR A 131 -14.95 0.64 8.80
C THR A 131 -15.35 1.92 9.54
N ASN A 132 -14.39 2.67 10.07
CA ASN A 132 -14.65 3.91 10.78
C ASN A 132 -15.22 4.99 9.86
N LEU A 133 -14.61 5.21 8.69
CA LEU A 133 -15.10 6.19 7.71
C LEU A 133 -16.51 5.85 7.22
N THR A 134 -16.81 4.56 7.03
CA THR A 134 -18.16 4.09 6.67
C THR A 134 -19.16 4.40 7.78
N LYS A 135 -18.82 4.08 9.04
CA LYS A 135 -19.71 4.33 10.20
C LYS A 135 -19.93 5.83 10.46
N MET A 136 -18.97 6.68 10.11
CA MET A 136 -19.09 8.13 10.21
C MET A 136 -19.86 8.76 9.03
N ASP A 137 -20.28 7.94 8.06
CA ASP A 137 -21.01 8.35 6.85
C ASP A 137 -20.22 9.36 5.99
N ALA A 138 -18.93 9.08 5.76
CA ALA A 138 -18.02 9.96 5.03
C ALA A 138 -18.51 10.35 3.62
N VAL A 139 -19.35 9.52 2.99
CA VAL A 139 -19.94 9.82 1.67
C VAL A 139 -20.85 11.04 1.72
N ASN A 140 -21.65 11.20 2.78
CA ASN A 140 -22.64 12.27 2.89
C ASN A 140 -22.21 13.38 3.87
N ASN A 141 -21.29 13.06 4.79
CA ASN A 141 -20.87 13.95 5.86
C ASN A 141 -19.40 14.35 5.71
N LYS A 142 -19.15 15.52 5.11
CA LYS A 142 -17.78 16.05 4.93
C LYS A 142 -17.02 16.27 6.24
N MET A 143 -17.71 16.48 7.37
CA MET A 143 -17.05 16.59 8.67
C MET A 143 -16.45 15.25 9.12
N ALA A 144 -16.94 14.12 8.62
CA ALA A 144 -16.41 12.82 8.97
C ALA A 144 -14.95 12.68 8.53
N GLU A 145 -14.65 13.05 7.28
CA GLU A 145 -13.30 12.95 6.73
C GLU A 145 -12.35 13.91 7.44
N TYR A 146 -12.79 15.14 7.70
CA TYR A 146 -12.02 16.10 8.46
C TYR A 146 -11.69 15.60 9.87
N LEU A 147 -12.67 15.07 10.61
CA LEU A 147 -12.43 14.52 11.94
C LEU A 147 -11.53 13.29 11.90
N PHE A 148 -11.69 12.44 10.89
CA PHE A 148 -10.86 11.25 10.71
C PHE A 148 -9.40 11.64 10.42
N ASP A 149 -9.20 12.58 9.50
CA ASP A 149 -7.89 13.17 9.17
C ASP A 149 -7.19 13.66 10.44
N LYS A 150 -7.87 14.48 11.26
CA LYS A 150 -7.32 15.07 12.48
C LYS A 150 -7.10 14.10 13.64
N HIS A 151 -8.02 13.16 13.86
CA HIS A 151 -7.99 12.33 15.07
C HIS A 151 -7.43 10.93 14.86
N THR A 152 -7.40 10.44 13.62
CA THR A 152 -6.91 9.08 13.31
C THR A 152 -5.57 9.11 12.56
N LEU A 153 -5.40 10.04 11.60
CA LEU A 153 -4.22 10.07 10.73
C LEU A 153 -3.14 11.05 11.20
N GLU A 154 -3.47 12.29 11.60
CA GLU A 154 -2.49 13.26 12.13
C GLU A 154 -1.90 12.85 13.50
N GLY A 155 -2.52 11.92 14.21
CA GLY A 155 -1.98 11.41 15.48
C GLY A 155 -0.82 10.41 15.33
N GLN A 156 -0.46 10.04 14.09
CA GLN A 156 0.58 9.04 13.78
C GLN A 156 1.86 9.64 13.18
N SER A 157 1.85 10.95 12.86
CA SER A 157 3.00 11.72 12.36
C SER A 157 3.95 12.22 13.44
#